data_AF-A0A7W8TW11-F1
#
_entry.id   AF-A0A7W8TW11-F1
#
_cell.length_a   1.000
_cell.length_b   1.000
_cell.length_c   1.000
_cell.angle_alpha   90.00
_cell.angle_beta   90.00
_cell.angle_gamma   90.00
#
_symmetry.space_group_name_H-M   'P 1'
#
loop_
_entity.id
_entity.type
_entity.pdbx_description
1 polymer ?
#
loop_
_entity_poly.entity_id
_entity_poly.type
_entity_poly.pdbx_seq_one_letter_code
_entity_poly.pdbx_strand_id
1 'polypeptide(L)'
;MPDQLIAYREATYRQRTSITLRPSSSLVMAEVVTPGWSPDGSAFRYEEVRLRTEIRVETDHGSHLLALDNLLIRPPLDDVTGLGYMEGFSHLGSLVVVDARVNQVIADELHTLAAGRDAHCGISLTRTAAGTTGLVLRALSHNTEELNGLLGSCTAMLRDRWHGQAPLNLRKY
;
A
#
# COMPACT_ATOMS: atom_id res chain seq x y z
N MET A 1 -1.46 -6.00 -9.20
CA MET A 1 -0.50 -5.08 -8.57
C MET A 1 -0.11 -4.05 -9.62
N PRO A 2 -0.26 -2.75 -9.35
CA PRO A 2 0.08 -1.70 -10.29
C PRO A 2 1.59 -1.46 -10.33
N ASP A 3 2.02 -0.83 -11.41
CA ASP A 3 3.37 -0.27 -11.52
C ASP A 3 3.57 0.88 -10.53
N GLN A 4 4.83 1.18 -10.24
CA GLN A 4 5.21 2.29 -9.38
C GLN A 4 4.77 3.64 -9.96
N LEU A 5 4.31 4.53 -9.09
CA LEU A 5 4.01 5.91 -9.43
C LEU A 5 5.31 6.73 -9.46
N ILE A 6 5.63 7.27 -10.64
CA ILE A 6 6.76 8.18 -10.86
C ILE A 6 6.21 9.54 -11.26
N ALA A 7 6.12 10.46 -10.29
CA ALA A 7 5.70 11.84 -10.54
C ALA A 7 6.88 12.67 -11.08
N TYR A 8 6.67 13.37 -12.19
CA TYR A 8 7.70 14.21 -12.79
C TYR A 8 7.85 15.53 -12.03
N ARG A 9 8.95 16.24 -12.24
CA ARG A 9 9.13 17.60 -11.74
C ARG A 9 7.89 18.46 -12.04
N GLU A 10 7.47 19.25 -11.05
CA GLU A 10 6.31 20.15 -11.05
C GLU A 10 4.95 19.44 -11.24
N ALA A 11 4.91 18.10 -11.21
CA ALA A 11 3.66 17.36 -11.39
C ALA A 11 2.74 17.47 -10.17
N THR A 12 1.44 17.48 -10.44
CA THR A 12 0.39 17.22 -9.43
C THR A 12 -0.35 15.94 -9.82
N TYR A 13 -0.33 14.95 -8.94
CA TYR A 13 -1.03 13.68 -9.13
C TYR A 13 -2.06 13.47 -8.03
N ARG A 14 -3.31 13.19 -8.42
CA ARG A 14 -4.43 12.95 -7.50
C ARG A 14 -5.17 11.68 -7.90
N GLN A 15 -5.14 10.68 -7.03
CA GLN A 15 -5.92 9.46 -7.16
C GLN A 15 -7.01 9.41 -6.10
N ARG A 16 -8.21 9.01 -6.53
CA ARG A 16 -9.32 8.65 -5.65
C ARG A 16 -9.76 7.23 -5.96
N THR A 17 -9.62 6.34 -4.99
CA THR A 17 -10.03 4.95 -5.09
C THR A 17 -11.21 4.73 -4.16
N SER A 18 -12.33 4.26 -4.71
CA SER A 18 -13.53 3.89 -3.95
C SER A 18 -13.79 2.42 -4.16
N ILE A 19 -13.81 1.64 -3.07
CA ILE A 19 -13.99 0.20 -3.11
C ILE A 19 -15.16 -0.18 -2.23
N THR A 20 -16.16 -0.83 -2.84
CA THR A 20 -17.29 -1.42 -2.13
C THR A 20 -17.20 -2.94 -2.25
N LEU A 21 -17.24 -3.62 -1.11
CA LEU A 21 -17.07 -5.07 -0.99
C LEU A 21 -18.25 -5.68 -0.25
N ARG A 22 -18.59 -6.94 -0.52
CA ARG A 22 -19.50 -7.74 0.33
C ARG A 22 -18.64 -8.50 1.38
N PRO A 23 -19.21 -8.98 2.50
CA PRO A 23 -18.43 -9.74 3.50
C PRO A 23 -17.71 -10.98 2.98
N SER A 24 -18.17 -11.56 1.86
CA SER A 24 -17.55 -12.70 1.18
C SER A 24 -16.46 -12.31 0.17
N SER A 25 -16.23 -11.01 -0.07
CA SER A 25 -15.22 -10.52 -0.99
C SER A 25 -13.82 -10.58 -0.39
N SER A 26 -12.81 -10.66 -1.25
CA SER A 26 -11.40 -10.55 -0.89
C SER A 26 -10.74 -9.46 -1.73
N LEU A 27 -9.93 -8.62 -1.11
CA LEU A 27 -9.15 -7.57 -1.78
C LEU A 27 -7.69 -7.68 -1.35
N VAL A 28 -6.79 -7.62 -2.33
CA VAL A 28 -5.37 -7.31 -2.12
C VAL A 28 -4.99 -6.22 -3.10
N MET A 29 -4.67 -5.04 -2.59
CA MET A 29 -4.26 -3.87 -3.37
C MET A 29 -2.87 -3.43 -2.91
N ALA A 30 -2.00 -3.09 -3.85
CA ALA A 30 -0.65 -2.62 -3.55
C ALA A 30 -0.36 -1.33 -4.31
N GLU A 31 0.46 -0.45 -3.75
CA GLU A 31 0.89 0.79 -4.39
C GLU A 31 2.36 1.08 -4.03
N VAL A 32 3.13 1.62 -4.97
CA VAL A 32 4.50 2.11 -4.72
C VAL A 32 4.61 3.53 -5.23
N VAL A 33 5.03 4.45 -4.38
CA VAL A 33 5.35 5.84 -4.71
C VAL A 33 6.86 6.02 -4.66
N THR A 34 7.42 6.53 -5.75
CA THR A 34 8.86 6.80 -5.91
C THR A 34 9.18 8.27 -5.57
N PRO A 35 10.47 8.68 -5.44
CA PRO A 35 10.80 10.07 -5.20
C PRO A 35 10.49 10.98 -6.40
N GLY A 36 10.05 10.41 -7.52
CA GLY A 36 9.75 11.12 -8.75
C GLY A 36 10.94 11.19 -9.71
N TRP A 37 10.75 11.93 -10.80
CA TRP A 37 11.73 12.11 -11.85
C TRP A 37 12.00 13.58 -12.11
N SER A 38 13.27 13.95 -12.27
CA SER A 38 13.69 15.26 -12.74
C SER A 38 14.88 15.15 -13.71
N PRO A 39 15.10 16.15 -14.59
CA PRO A 39 16.23 16.15 -15.52
C PRO A 39 17.60 16.18 -14.84
N ASP A 40 17.69 16.76 -13.64
CA ASP A 40 18.91 16.87 -12.85
C ASP A 40 19.09 15.74 -11.82
N GLY A 41 18.17 14.76 -11.81
CA GLY A 41 18.18 13.62 -10.89
C GLY A 41 17.81 13.95 -9.44
N SER A 42 17.42 15.19 -9.14
CA SER A 42 16.95 15.57 -7.81
C SER A 42 15.60 14.94 -7.45
N ALA A 43 15.52 14.41 -6.23
CA ALA A 43 14.32 13.79 -5.68
C ALA A 43 13.26 14.83 -5.28
N PHE A 44 12.00 14.38 -5.21
CA PHE A 44 10.88 15.13 -4.63
C PHE A 44 10.65 16.50 -5.28
N ARG A 45 10.72 16.55 -6.61
CA ARG A 45 10.51 17.78 -7.40
C ARG A 45 9.09 17.99 -7.92
N TYR A 46 8.16 17.13 -7.55
CA TYR A 46 6.74 17.30 -7.87
C TYR A 46 6.05 18.25 -6.87
N GLU A 47 4.91 18.79 -7.25
CA GLU A 47 4.11 19.69 -6.40
C GLU A 47 3.27 18.89 -5.39
N GLU A 48 2.59 17.84 -5.86
CA GLU A 48 1.71 17.04 -5.02
C GLU A 48 1.57 15.61 -5.55
N VAL A 49 1.64 14.63 -4.64
CA VAL A 49 1.11 13.29 -4.85
C VAL A 49 0.07 13.04 -3.76
N ARG A 50 -1.17 12.77 -4.17
CA ARG A 50 -2.26 12.44 -3.24
C ARG A 50 -2.96 11.15 -3.67
N LEU A 51 -2.92 10.14 -2.81
CA LEU A 51 -3.67 8.89 -2.97
C LEU A 51 -4.71 8.82 -1.86
N ARG A 52 -6.00 8.88 -2.22
CA ARG A 52 -7.12 8.74 -1.26
C ARG A 52 -7.90 7.48 -1.58
N THR A 53 -7.87 6.51 -0.67
CA THR A 53 -8.58 5.24 -0.79
C THR A 53 -9.68 5.13 0.27
N GLU A 54 -10.91 4.91 -0.16
CA GLU A 54 -12.06 4.67 0.71
C GLU A 54 -12.60 3.26 0.49
N ILE A 55 -12.72 2.49 1.57
CA ILE A 55 -13.17 1.10 1.51
C ILE A 55 -14.39 0.92 2.39
N ARG A 56 -15.46 0.41 1.79
CA ARG A 56 -16.73 0.13 2.46
C ARG A 56 -17.12 -1.33 2.31
N VAL A 57 -17.69 -1.89 3.38
CA VAL A 57 -18.32 -3.21 3.37
C VAL A 57 -19.83 -3.02 3.33
N GLU A 58 -20.45 -3.52 2.27
CA GLU A 58 -21.89 -3.46 2.03
C GLU A 58 -22.55 -4.78 2.45
N THR A 59 -23.62 -4.65 3.22
CA THR A 59 -24.48 -5.75 3.67
C THR A 59 -25.92 -5.44 3.33
N ASP A 60 -26.82 -6.41 3.50
CA ASP A 60 -28.25 -6.18 3.34
C ASP A 60 -28.83 -5.23 4.41
N HIS A 61 -28.06 -4.96 5.48
CA HIS A 61 -28.43 -4.04 6.56
C HIS A 61 -27.77 -2.65 6.44
N GLY A 62 -26.98 -2.42 5.39
CA GLY A 62 -26.36 -1.12 5.11
C GLY A 62 -24.87 -1.19 4.80
N SER A 63 -24.26 -0.01 4.67
CA SER A 63 -22.87 0.18 4.25
C SER A 63 -21.99 0.68 5.40
N HIS A 64 -20.91 -0.03 5.68
CA HIS A 64 -19.98 0.26 6.77
C HIS A 64 -18.63 0.74 6.23
N LEU A 65 -18.13 1.88 6.74
CA LEU A 65 -16.76 2.31 6.41
C LEU A 65 -15.76 1.40 7.13
N LEU A 66 -14.91 0.72 6.37
CA LEU A 66 -13.85 -0.13 6.91
C LEU A 66 -12.54 0.65 7.06
N ALA A 67 -12.15 1.37 6.01
CA ALA A 67 -10.91 2.14 5.98
C ALA A 67 -11.07 3.40 5.15
N LEU A 68 -10.42 4.47 5.61
CA LEU A 68 -10.14 5.66 4.83
C LEU A 68 -8.65 5.95 4.94
N ASP A 69 -7.94 5.78 3.84
CA ASP A 69 -6.52 6.07 3.73
C ASP A 69 -6.31 7.31 2.84
N ASN A 70 -5.44 8.23 3.28
CA ASN A 70 -5.16 9.46 2.55
C ASN A 70 -3.67 9.79 2.65
N LEU A 71 -2.88 9.21 1.74
CA LEU A 71 -1.48 9.59 1.52
C LEU A 71 -1.44 10.95 0.81
N LEU A 72 -0.72 11.91 1.37
CA LEU A 72 -0.54 13.24 0.80
C LEU A 72 0.92 13.67 0.96
N ILE A 73 1.62 13.81 -0.16
CA ILE A 73 3.01 14.26 -0.27
C ILE A 73 3.07 15.57 -1.01
N ARG A 74 3.60 16.61 -0.37
CA ARG A 74 3.75 17.96 -0.94
C ARG A 74 5.15 18.51 -0.62
N PRO A 75 6.18 18.12 -1.39
CA PRO A 75 7.56 18.52 -1.16
C PRO A 75 7.79 20.04 -0.99
N PRO A 76 7.08 20.94 -1.71
CA PRO A 76 7.26 22.38 -1.52
C PRO A 76 6.77 22.91 -0.16
N LEU A 77 5.90 22.17 0.53
CA LEU A 77 5.26 22.60 1.77
C LEU A 77 5.82 21.90 3.00
N ASP A 78 6.37 20.70 2.84
CA ASP A 78 6.77 19.81 3.92
C ASP A 78 8.21 19.29 3.66
N ASP A 79 9.03 19.15 4.71
CA ASP A 79 10.28 18.39 4.62
C ASP A 79 9.96 16.89 4.58
N VAL A 80 9.63 16.41 3.38
CA VAL A 80 9.22 15.02 3.15
C VAL A 80 10.34 14.02 3.44
N THR A 81 11.60 14.46 3.51
CA THR A 81 12.73 13.59 3.85
C THR A 81 12.97 13.45 5.35
N GLY A 82 12.34 14.30 6.16
CA GLY A 82 12.56 14.38 7.59
C GLY A 82 11.88 13.31 8.44
N LEU A 83 12.13 13.40 9.75
CA LEU A 83 11.52 12.57 10.78
C LEU A 83 9.99 12.69 10.77
N GLY A 84 9.29 11.57 10.97
CA GLY A 84 7.82 11.54 10.94
C GLY A 84 7.22 11.62 9.54
N TYR A 85 8.05 11.57 8.49
CA TYR A 85 7.63 11.49 7.11
C TYR A 85 8.29 10.29 6.40
N MET A 86 9.26 10.50 5.49
CA MET A 86 10.00 9.39 4.89
C MET A 86 11.24 8.99 5.69
N GLU A 87 11.64 9.71 6.75
CA GLU A 87 12.81 9.36 7.59
C GLU A 87 14.10 9.05 6.80
N GLY A 88 14.36 9.85 5.77
CA GLY A 88 15.48 9.70 4.85
C GLY A 88 15.24 8.73 3.68
N PHE A 89 14.24 7.85 3.75
CA PHE A 89 13.86 6.97 2.65
C PHE A 89 13.30 7.74 1.45
N SER A 90 13.36 7.13 0.27
CA SER A 90 12.93 7.79 -0.98
C SER A 90 11.67 7.18 -1.59
N HIS A 91 11.29 5.97 -1.17
CA HIS A 91 10.16 5.23 -1.71
C HIS A 91 9.21 4.80 -0.59
N LEU A 92 7.92 4.80 -0.91
CA LEU A 92 6.86 4.32 -0.04
C LEU A 92 6.07 3.21 -0.74
N GLY A 93 5.97 2.06 -0.08
CA GLY A 93 5.15 0.92 -0.47
C GLY A 93 3.94 0.79 0.45
N SER A 94 2.80 0.43 -0.12
CA SER A 94 1.56 0.18 0.64
C SER A 94 0.91 -1.12 0.18
N LEU A 95 0.45 -1.95 1.13
CA LEU A 95 -0.45 -3.07 0.87
C LEU A 95 -1.73 -2.84 1.67
N VAL A 96 -2.88 -2.99 1.02
CA VAL A 96 -4.19 -3.02 1.67
C VAL A 96 -4.82 -4.37 1.38
N VAL A 97 -5.16 -5.09 2.43
CA VAL A 97 -5.80 -6.41 2.37
C VAL A 97 -7.14 -6.33 3.09
N VAL A 98 -8.20 -6.84 2.47
CA VAL A 98 -9.53 -6.88 3.09
C VAL A 98 -10.12 -8.26 2.87
N ASP A 99 -10.40 -8.97 3.96
CA ASP A 99 -10.99 -10.31 3.93
C ASP A 99 -11.55 -10.65 5.33
N ALA A 100 -12.56 -11.51 5.40
CA ALA A 100 -13.06 -12.03 6.69
C ALA A 100 -12.01 -12.86 7.46
N ARG A 101 -10.99 -13.37 6.76
CA ARG A 101 -9.89 -14.18 7.33
C ARG A 101 -8.72 -13.35 7.86
N VAL A 102 -8.72 -12.02 7.67
CA VAL A 102 -7.66 -11.15 8.21
C VAL A 102 -7.73 -11.13 9.74
N ASN A 103 -6.59 -11.40 10.38
CA ASN A 103 -6.42 -11.42 11.83
C ASN A 103 -4.95 -11.14 12.21
N GLN A 104 -4.64 -11.15 13.52
CA GLN A 104 -3.29 -10.90 14.03
C GLN A 104 -2.25 -11.91 13.52
N VAL A 105 -2.61 -13.19 13.36
CA VAL A 105 -1.70 -14.22 12.86
C VAL A 105 -1.23 -13.89 11.45
N ILE A 106 -2.13 -13.41 10.58
CA ILE A 106 -1.77 -12.93 9.23
C ILE A 106 -0.84 -11.72 9.33
N ALA A 107 -1.11 -10.77 10.24
CA ALA A 107 -0.25 -9.60 10.43
C ALA A 107 1.17 -9.99 10.88
N ASP A 108 1.30 -10.93 11.82
CA ASP A 108 2.59 -11.41 12.34
C ASP A 108 3.39 -12.16 11.28
N GLU A 109 2.72 -12.95 10.43
CA GLU A 109 3.37 -13.63 9.30
C GLU A 109 3.86 -12.64 8.24
N LEU A 110 3.04 -11.63 7.90
CA LEU A 110 3.46 -10.56 6.99
C LEU A 110 4.62 -9.74 7.58
N HIS A 111 4.62 -9.51 8.89
CA HIS A 111 5.74 -8.87 9.59
C HIS A 111 7.02 -9.72 9.49
N THR A 112 6.89 -11.03 9.66
CA THR A 112 8.01 -11.97 9.51
C THR A 112 8.55 -12.00 8.08
N LEU A 113 7.70 -11.90 7.05
CA LEU A 113 8.14 -11.79 5.66
C LEU A 113 8.89 -10.48 5.36
N ALA A 114 8.59 -9.41 6.11
CA ALA A 114 9.33 -8.16 6.04
C ALA A 114 10.69 -8.24 6.75
N ALA A 115 10.86 -9.17 7.70
CA ALA A 115 12.11 -9.33 8.43
C ALA A 115 13.24 -9.75 7.48
N GLY A 116 14.36 -9.02 7.54
CA GLY A 116 15.53 -9.27 6.70
C GLY A 116 15.50 -8.61 5.32
N ARG A 117 14.44 -7.84 5.00
CA ARG A 117 14.43 -6.96 3.81
C ARG A 117 15.02 -5.60 4.15
N ASP A 118 15.56 -4.92 3.13
CA ASP A 118 15.98 -3.52 3.23
C ASP A 118 14.77 -2.58 3.08
N ALA A 119 13.83 -2.72 4.00
CA ALA A 119 12.62 -1.92 4.09
C ALA A 119 12.17 -1.75 5.54
N HIS A 120 11.85 -0.52 5.94
CA HIS A 120 11.24 -0.24 7.22
C HIS A 120 9.73 -0.42 7.13
N CYS A 121 9.17 -1.37 7.88
CA CYS A 121 7.79 -1.83 7.67
C CYS A 121 6.93 -1.75 8.95
N GLY A 122 5.71 -1.23 8.82
CA GLY A 122 4.67 -1.24 9.84
C GLY A 122 3.38 -1.88 9.33
N ILE A 123 2.66 -2.60 10.20
CA ILE A 123 1.41 -3.28 9.86
C ILE A 123 0.34 -2.92 10.89
N SER A 124 -0.85 -2.59 10.42
CA SER A 124 -2.00 -2.22 11.22
C SER A 124 -3.25 -3.00 10.79
N LEU A 125 -4.09 -3.35 11.76
CA LEU A 125 -5.42 -3.92 11.51
C LEU A 125 -6.49 -2.85 11.72
N THR A 126 -7.51 -2.84 10.87
CA THR A 126 -8.71 -2.04 11.13
C THR A 126 -9.55 -2.72 12.20
N ARG A 127 -10.51 -1.97 12.77
CA ARG A 127 -11.63 -2.61 13.45
C ARG A 127 -12.41 -3.49 12.45
N THR A 128 -12.87 -4.65 12.89
CA THR A 128 -13.78 -5.49 12.11
C THR A 128 -15.12 -4.77 11.90
N ALA A 129 -15.57 -4.69 10.65
CA ALA A 129 -16.86 -4.16 10.27
C ALA A 129 -17.61 -5.20 9.42
N ALA A 130 -18.86 -5.52 9.79
CA ALA A 130 -19.68 -6.52 9.08
C ALA A 130 -18.94 -7.86 8.82
N GLY A 131 -18.23 -8.37 9.84
CA GLY A 131 -17.48 -9.62 9.76
C GLY A 131 -16.22 -9.58 8.90
N THR A 132 -15.80 -8.40 8.44
CA THR A 132 -14.63 -8.19 7.59
C THR A 132 -13.60 -7.31 8.29
N THR A 133 -12.31 -7.65 8.14
CA THR A 133 -11.20 -6.88 8.72
C THR A 133 -10.27 -6.42 7.61
N GLY A 134 -9.77 -5.18 7.73
CA GLY A 134 -8.71 -4.66 6.88
C GLY A 134 -7.35 -4.82 7.54
N LEU A 135 -6.32 -5.04 6.73
CA LEU A 135 -4.91 -4.97 7.09
C LEU A 135 -4.23 -3.98 6.17
N VAL A 136 -3.44 -3.08 6.77
CA VAL A 136 -2.62 -2.11 6.04
C VAL A 136 -1.16 -2.33 6.41
N LEU A 137 -0.33 -2.59 5.40
CA LEU A 137 1.12 -2.60 5.52
C LEU A 137 1.67 -1.33 4.87
N ARG A 138 2.52 -0.61 5.58
CA ARG A 138 3.30 0.53 5.06
C ARG A 138 4.77 0.19 5.15
N ALA A 139 5.49 0.41 4.06
CA ALA A 139 6.93 0.16 3.99
C ALA A 139 7.66 1.36 3.37
N LEU A 140 8.83 1.68 3.91
CA LEU A 140 9.76 2.68 3.38
C LEU A 140 11.05 1.99 2.93
N SER A 141 11.60 2.40 1.80
CA SER A 141 12.88 1.89 1.28
C SER A 141 13.56 2.93 0.37
N HIS A 142 14.78 2.65 -0.05
CA HIS A 142 15.49 3.43 -1.09
C HIS A 142 15.35 2.83 -2.49
N ASN A 143 14.71 1.67 -2.61
CA ASN A 143 14.62 0.92 -3.86
C ASN A 143 13.19 0.46 -4.13
N THR A 144 12.74 0.65 -5.38
CA THR A 144 11.44 0.13 -5.82
C THR A 144 11.42 -1.40 -5.86
N GLU A 145 12.52 -2.05 -6.22
CA GLU A 145 12.60 -3.51 -6.28
C GLU A 145 12.37 -4.15 -4.91
N GLU A 146 12.92 -3.55 -3.84
CA GLU A 146 12.72 -4.05 -2.47
C GLU A 146 11.26 -4.00 -2.05
N LEU A 147 10.58 -2.89 -2.35
CA LEU A 147 9.15 -2.76 -2.06
C LEU A 147 8.32 -3.72 -2.92
N ASN A 148 8.61 -3.83 -4.21
CA ASN A 148 7.91 -4.76 -5.09
C ASN A 148 8.10 -6.22 -4.66
N GLY A 149 9.31 -6.59 -4.24
CA GLY A 149 9.63 -7.90 -3.68
C GLY A 149 8.83 -8.17 -2.41
N LEU A 150 8.83 -7.24 -1.45
CA LEU A 150 8.05 -7.35 -0.22
C LEU A 150 6.55 -7.52 -0.52
N LEU A 151 5.96 -6.57 -1.24
CA LEU A 151 4.52 -6.55 -1.54
C LEU A 151 4.11 -7.77 -2.37
N GLY A 152 4.99 -8.22 -3.28
CA GLY A 152 4.82 -9.43 -4.07
C GLY A 152 4.84 -10.70 -3.22
N SER A 153 5.78 -10.84 -2.29
CA SER A 153 5.86 -11.96 -1.33
C SER A 153 4.64 -12.00 -0.41
N CYS A 154 4.21 -10.85 0.12
CA CYS A 154 3.00 -10.76 0.93
C CYS A 154 1.76 -11.19 0.13
N THR A 155 1.62 -10.70 -1.11
CA THR A 155 0.52 -11.06 -2.01
C THR A 155 0.53 -12.55 -2.35
N ALA A 156 1.71 -13.11 -2.65
CA ALA A 156 1.87 -14.54 -2.94
C ALA A 156 1.47 -15.42 -1.76
N MET A 157 1.91 -15.09 -0.54
CA MET A 157 1.53 -15.82 0.67
C MET A 157 0.01 -15.84 0.85
N LEU A 158 -0.65 -14.68 0.74
CA LEU A 158 -2.11 -14.60 0.88
C LEU A 158 -2.85 -15.41 -0.18
N ARG A 159 -2.39 -15.35 -1.44
CA ARG A 159 -2.97 -16.10 -2.56
C ARG A 159 -2.87 -17.61 -2.37
N ASP A 160 -1.70 -18.09 -1.97
CA ASP A 160 -1.49 -19.51 -1.69
C ASP A 160 -2.36 -19.96 -0.51
N ARG A 161 -2.28 -19.23 0.60
CA ARG A 161 -3.00 -19.59 1.84
C ARG A 161 -4.51 -19.63 1.67
N TRP A 162 -5.07 -18.67 0.94
CA TRP A 162 -6.52 -18.50 0.87
C TRP A 162 -7.17 -19.17 -0.32
N HIS A 163 -6.40 -19.45 -1.37
CA HIS A 163 -6.93 -19.90 -2.65
C HIS A 163 -6.08 -20.99 -3.32
N GLY A 164 -4.97 -21.44 -2.72
CA GLY A 164 -4.04 -22.40 -3.33
C GLY A 164 -3.42 -21.88 -4.63
N GLN A 165 -3.32 -20.56 -4.77
CA GLN A 165 -2.91 -19.93 -6.01
C GLN A 165 -1.43 -19.54 -5.99
N ALA A 166 -0.75 -19.87 -7.09
CA ALA A 166 0.64 -19.47 -7.31
C ALA A 166 0.83 -17.93 -7.30
N PRO A 167 2.08 -17.47 -7.07
CA PRO A 167 2.44 -16.06 -7.20
C PRO A 167 2.01 -15.47 -8.53
N LEU A 168 1.67 -14.18 -8.54
CA LEU A 168 1.34 -13.47 -9.78
C LEU A 168 2.58 -13.36 -10.66
N ASN A 169 2.50 -13.85 -11.91
CA ASN A 169 3.50 -13.59 -12.93
C ASN A 169 3.04 -12.40 -13.79
N LEU A 170 3.34 -11.20 -13.32
CA LEU A 170 3.08 -9.96 -14.05
C LEU A 170 4.25 -9.73 -15.00
N ARG A 171 4.26 -10.44 -16.14
CA ARG A 171 5.30 -10.25 -17.17
C ARG A 171 5.34 -8.78 -17.57
N LYS A 172 6.52 -8.17 -17.43
CA LYS A 172 6.90 -6.98 -18.19
C LYS A 172 7.77 -7.47 -19.33
N TYR A 173 7.10 -7.70 -20.46
CA TYR A 173 7.65 -8.20 -21.73
C TYR A 173 8.10 -9.67 -21.69
#